data_AF-A0A3P8ZFV5-F1
#
_entry.id   AF-A0A3P8ZFV5-F1
#
_cell.length_a   1.000
_cell.length_b   1.000
_cell.length_c   1.000
_cell.angle_alpha   90.00
_cell.angle_beta   90.00
_cell.angle_gamma   90.00
#
_symmetry.space_group_name_H-M   'P 1'
#
loop_
_entity.id
_entity.type
_entity.pdbx_description
1 polymer ?
#
loop_
_entity_poly.entity_id
_entity_poly.type
_entity_poly.pdbx_seq_one_letter_code
_entity_poly.pdbx_strand_id
1 'polypeptide(L)'
;MFSEVSGSREGGCSLLCHPGSEDRDPTVFDRVKPAYSPCADRFRLGDRSFNRQYAHIYATRLMQMSPLLTERAHQKWGADVRIKKLCDLQMGEQCCIVGTLFKHMDLQPSILKEISEEHNLLPQPPRSKYISDSDELILEDELQRIKLEGNIDVDLFVTGSVIAIYGAEKNDGKFTVEDFCTADLPPQTPRTLVTSDRFVLLVSGLGLGGSHADSMLALQLLVDMVTGQLGDQGEQGGAATISRVLLAGNLLSQSTQDKDASTKAKYLTKKTQAGTVEAVRLLDEMLMQLVASVPVDVMPGQYDPTNYTLPQQPLHRCMFPLSSTYPTLQLASNPHQATIDGVRFLGTSGQNVLDIQKYSGMDSHLDILENTLRLRHLAPTAPDTLGCYPFYLKDPFILEECPHVYFSGNAPSYQSRCITVLTHHRC
;
A
#
# COMPACT_ATOMS: atom_id res chain seq x y z
N MET A 1 -7.26 3.25 -24.75
CA MET A 1 -5.95 3.14 -24.07
C MET A 1 -5.12 4.40 -24.34
N PHE A 2 -4.11 4.73 -23.53
CA PHE A 2 -3.33 5.97 -23.71
C PHE A 2 -2.71 6.08 -25.12
N SER A 3 -2.15 4.98 -25.63
CA SER A 3 -1.58 4.91 -26.99
C SER A 3 -2.59 5.17 -28.11
N GLU A 4 -3.88 4.89 -27.89
CA GLU A 4 -4.94 5.17 -28.87
C GLU A 4 -5.29 6.66 -28.89
N VAL A 5 -5.24 7.32 -27.72
CA VAL A 5 -5.49 8.76 -27.59
C VAL A 5 -4.29 9.59 -28.11
N SER A 6 -3.08 9.06 -27.94
CA SER A 6 -1.82 9.64 -28.40
C SER A 6 -1.46 9.31 -29.84
N GLY A 7 -2.30 8.53 -30.54
CA GLY A 7 -2.04 8.13 -31.93
C GLY A 7 -2.03 9.32 -32.88
N SER A 8 -1.24 9.20 -33.95
CA SER A 8 -1.13 10.21 -35.01
C SER A 8 -2.51 10.57 -35.57
N ARG A 9 -2.93 11.82 -35.40
CA ARG A 9 -4.17 12.31 -36.03
C ARG A 9 -3.90 12.50 -37.53
N GLU A 10 -4.77 11.94 -38.38
CA GLU A 10 -4.71 12.18 -39.83
C GLU A 10 -4.73 13.70 -40.10
N GLY A 11 -3.66 14.21 -40.72
CA GLY A 11 -3.47 15.64 -40.99
C GLY A 11 -2.65 16.43 -39.95
N GLY A 12 -2.08 15.78 -38.93
CA GLY A 12 -1.15 16.40 -37.98
C GLY A 12 0.18 16.83 -38.63
N CYS A 13 0.76 17.94 -38.15
CA CYS A 13 2.04 18.44 -38.66
C CYS A 13 3.18 17.48 -38.25
N SER A 14 3.81 16.82 -39.22
CA SER A 14 4.95 15.92 -38.98
C SER A 14 6.15 16.70 -38.48
N LEU A 15 6.78 16.25 -37.38
CA LEU A 15 8.05 16.82 -36.91
C LEU A 15 9.21 16.58 -37.90
N LEU A 16 9.05 15.69 -38.88
CA LEU A 16 9.99 15.44 -39.96
C LEU A 16 9.71 16.37 -41.17
N CYS A 17 9.63 17.68 -40.92
CA CYS A 17 9.47 18.69 -41.96
C CYS A 17 10.31 19.94 -41.67
N HIS A 18 10.37 20.88 -42.63
CA HIS A 18 10.99 22.18 -42.39
C HIS A 18 10.23 22.96 -41.31
N PRO A 19 10.89 23.86 -40.56
CA PRO A 19 10.21 24.72 -39.60
C PRO A 19 9.00 25.40 -40.25
N GLY A 20 7.87 25.43 -39.54
CA GLY A 20 6.69 26.17 -39.96
C GLY A 20 7.01 27.66 -40.17
N SER A 21 6.25 28.33 -41.03
CA SER A 21 6.36 29.80 -41.21
C SER A 21 6.26 30.51 -39.86
N GLU A 22 7.07 31.54 -39.63
CA GLU A 22 7.10 32.32 -38.37
C GLU A 22 5.73 32.89 -37.95
N ASP A 23 4.78 32.99 -38.88
CA ASP A 23 3.40 33.46 -38.67
C ASP A 23 2.42 32.39 -38.13
N ARG A 24 2.85 31.13 -37.89
CA ARG A 24 1.99 30.12 -37.25
C ARG A 24 2.20 30.10 -35.74
N ASP A 25 1.17 30.47 -35.00
CA ASP A 25 1.14 30.31 -33.55
C ASP A 25 1.47 28.86 -33.15
N PRO A 26 2.29 28.65 -32.10
CA PRO A 26 2.59 27.31 -31.62
C PRO A 26 1.30 26.62 -31.17
N THR A 27 1.16 25.34 -31.50
CA THR A 27 0.03 24.53 -31.03
C THR A 27 0.17 24.31 -29.53
N VAL A 28 -0.79 24.76 -28.74
CA VAL A 28 -0.81 24.60 -27.28
C VAL A 28 -2.00 23.72 -26.90
N PHE A 29 -1.75 22.72 -26.05
CA PHE A 29 -2.78 21.82 -25.54
C PHE A 29 -3.10 22.14 -24.09
N ASP A 30 -4.34 22.54 -23.84
CA ASP A 30 -4.82 22.83 -22.48
C ASP A 30 -5.10 21.54 -21.70
N ARG A 31 -4.66 21.51 -20.45
CA ARG A 31 -5.00 20.42 -19.51
C ARG A 31 -6.34 20.67 -18.84
N VAL A 32 -7.15 19.62 -18.79
CA VAL A 32 -8.38 19.64 -17.98
C VAL A 32 -8.01 19.53 -16.50
N LYS A 33 -8.65 20.35 -15.66
CA LYS A 33 -8.53 20.30 -14.20
C LYS A 33 -9.73 19.54 -13.61
N PRO A 34 -9.61 18.22 -13.36
CA PRO A 34 -10.72 17.45 -12.79
C PRO A 34 -11.01 17.88 -11.35
N ALA A 35 -12.22 17.57 -10.87
CA ALA A 35 -12.54 17.67 -9.46
C ALA A 35 -11.60 16.76 -8.64
N TYR A 36 -11.03 17.30 -7.57
CA TYR A 36 -10.09 16.58 -6.71
C TYR A 36 -10.46 16.78 -5.26
N SER A 37 -10.53 15.67 -4.51
CA SER A 37 -10.76 15.67 -3.07
C SER A 37 -9.72 14.77 -2.40
N PRO A 38 -8.73 15.33 -1.68
CA PRO A 38 -7.81 14.53 -0.89
C PRO A 38 -8.52 14.02 0.37
N CYS A 39 -8.51 12.72 0.61
CA CYS A 39 -9.13 12.10 1.79
C CYS A 39 -8.07 11.82 2.87
N ALA A 40 -7.33 12.86 3.27
CA ALA A 40 -6.13 12.73 4.09
C ALA A 40 -6.39 12.45 5.59
N ASP A 41 -7.58 12.81 6.10
CA ASP A 41 -7.87 12.81 7.53
C ASP A 41 -7.75 11.43 8.18
N ARG A 42 -8.05 10.37 7.41
CA ARG A 42 -7.96 8.98 7.87
C ARG A 42 -6.54 8.56 8.30
N PHE A 43 -5.51 9.13 7.67
CA PHE A 43 -4.11 8.74 7.86
C PHE A 43 -3.23 9.86 8.44
N ARG A 44 -3.78 11.05 8.65
CA ARG A 44 -3.09 12.15 9.33
C ARG A 44 -3.14 11.92 10.84
N LEU A 45 -1.97 11.94 11.45
CA LEU A 45 -1.83 11.89 12.89
C LEU A 45 -1.76 13.33 13.41
N GLY A 46 -2.67 13.69 14.32
CA GLY A 46 -2.59 14.91 15.11
C GLY A 46 -1.53 14.79 16.20
N ASP A 47 -1.93 15.01 17.45
CA ASP A 47 -1.04 14.82 18.59
C ASP A 47 -0.64 13.35 18.74
N ARG A 48 0.67 13.09 18.63
CA ARG A 48 1.24 11.73 18.66
C ARG A 48 1.62 11.36 20.08
N SER A 49 1.11 10.23 20.56
CA SER A 49 1.46 9.65 21.87
C SER A 49 1.82 8.17 21.72
N PHE A 50 3.05 7.82 22.09
CA PHE A 50 3.57 6.45 22.03
C PHE A 50 3.49 5.70 23.36
N ASN A 51 2.86 6.28 24.38
CA ASN A 51 2.75 5.69 25.73
C ASN A 51 1.73 4.52 25.82
N ARG A 52 1.17 4.08 24.69
CA ARG A 52 0.08 3.08 24.63
C ARG A 52 0.62 1.73 24.19
N GLN A 53 0.02 0.67 24.68
CA GLN A 53 0.34 -0.70 24.27
C GLN A 53 -0.42 -1.09 22.99
N TYR A 54 0.15 -2.01 22.21
CA TYR A 54 -0.43 -2.47 20.96
C TYR A 54 -1.66 -3.38 21.11
N ALA A 55 -1.95 -3.94 22.29
CA ALA A 55 -3.13 -4.79 22.50
C ALA A 55 -4.45 -4.08 22.09
N HIS A 56 -4.53 -2.76 22.25
CA HIS A 56 -5.72 -1.98 21.90
C HIS A 56 -6.05 -2.01 20.40
N ILE A 57 -5.05 -2.13 19.51
CA ILE A 57 -5.32 -2.14 18.06
C ILE A 57 -5.99 -3.45 17.65
N TYR A 58 -5.54 -4.59 18.18
CA TYR A 58 -6.15 -5.90 17.92
C TYR A 58 -7.57 -5.99 18.46
N ALA A 59 -7.80 -5.52 19.69
CA ALA A 59 -9.14 -5.47 20.28
C ALA A 59 -10.10 -4.60 19.44
N THR A 60 -9.63 -3.42 19.03
CA THR A 60 -10.39 -2.50 18.18
C THR A 60 -10.66 -3.10 16.79
N ARG A 61 -9.68 -3.80 16.22
CA ARG A 61 -9.80 -4.47 14.92
C ARG A 61 -10.83 -5.59 14.96
N LEU A 62 -10.71 -6.49 15.95
CA LEU A 62 -11.66 -7.59 16.13
C LEU A 62 -13.07 -7.06 16.35
N MET A 63 -13.25 -6.03 17.19
CA MET A 63 -14.55 -5.40 17.45
C MET A 63 -15.18 -4.84 16.17
N GLN A 64 -14.41 -4.16 15.31
CA GLN A 64 -14.91 -3.59 14.05
C GLN A 64 -15.19 -4.64 12.98
N MET A 65 -14.37 -5.69 12.91
CA MET A 65 -14.48 -6.74 11.90
C MET A 65 -15.53 -7.79 12.24
N SER A 66 -15.83 -8.01 13.53
CA SER A 66 -16.74 -9.08 13.99
C SER A 66 -18.15 -8.99 13.39
N PRO A 67 -18.82 -7.82 13.35
CA PRO A 67 -20.14 -7.71 12.71
C PRO A 67 -20.11 -8.04 11.22
N LEU A 68 -19.04 -7.63 10.52
CA LEU A 68 -18.87 -7.84 9.08
C LEU A 68 -18.68 -9.32 8.75
N LEU A 69 -17.83 -10.00 9.52
CA LEU A 69 -17.57 -11.44 9.37
C LEU A 69 -18.76 -12.28 9.83
N THR A 70 -19.49 -11.83 10.84
CA THR A 70 -20.76 -12.43 11.27
C THR A 70 -21.77 -12.41 10.14
N GLU A 71 -21.95 -11.28 9.47
CA GLU A 71 -22.84 -11.19 8.31
C GLU A 71 -22.39 -12.12 7.17
N ARG A 72 -21.09 -12.16 6.86
CA ARG A 72 -20.52 -13.06 5.85
C ARG A 72 -20.72 -14.54 6.19
N ALA A 73 -20.53 -14.92 7.45
CA ALA A 73 -20.76 -16.27 7.93
C ALA A 73 -22.22 -16.70 7.70
N HIS A 74 -23.20 -15.85 8.05
CA HIS A 74 -24.61 -16.13 7.79
C HIS A 74 -24.94 -16.20 6.28
N GLN A 75 -24.30 -15.37 5.46
CA GLN A 75 -24.47 -15.41 4.00
C GLN A 75 -23.94 -16.72 3.40
N LYS A 76 -22.79 -17.22 3.91
CA LYS A 76 -22.09 -18.39 3.38
C LYS A 76 -22.64 -19.72 3.93
N TRP A 77 -22.85 -19.82 5.24
CA TRP A 77 -23.24 -21.06 5.93
C TRP A 77 -24.72 -21.10 6.35
N GLY A 78 -25.48 -20.05 6.09
CA GLY A 78 -26.91 -19.96 6.39
C GLY A 78 -27.22 -19.19 7.66
N ALA A 79 -28.48 -18.75 7.80
CA ALA A 79 -28.93 -17.92 8.92
C ALA A 79 -28.89 -18.64 10.27
N ASP A 80 -28.88 -19.97 10.27
CA ASP A 80 -28.89 -20.81 11.48
C ASP A 80 -27.49 -21.13 12.01
N VAL A 81 -26.42 -20.64 11.36
CA VAL A 81 -25.04 -20.87 11.80
C VAL A 81 -24.84 -20.29 13.20
N ARG A 82 -24.37 -21.12 14.13
CA ARG A 82 -24.15 -20.71 15.52
C ARG A 82 -22.83 -19.99 15.64
N ILE A 83 -22.86 -18.68 15.80
CA ILE A 83 -21.66 -17.90 16.11
C ILE A 83 -21.41 -17.96 17.62
N LYS A 84 -20.21 -18.42 17.99
CA LYS A 84 -19.78 -18.59 19.39
C LYS A 84 -18.45 -17.90 19.65
N LYS A 85 -18.23 -17.56 20.91
CA LYS A 85 -16.91 -17.22 21.44
C LYS A 85 -16.14 -18.49 21.77
N LEU A 86 -14.81 -18.40 21.87
CA LEU A 86 -13.98 -19.55 22.20
C LEU A 86 -14.33 -20.13 23.58
N CYS A 87 -14.69 -19.28 24.55
CA CYS A 87 -15.06 -19.72 25.89
C CYS A 87 -16.37 -20.54 25.95
N ASP A 88 -17.20 -20.48 24.92
CA ASP A 88 -18.52 -21.13 24.86
C ASP A 88 -18.51 -22.43 24.02
N LEU A 89 -17.30 -22.88 23.65
CA LEU A 89 -17.12 -24.10 22.87
C LEU A 89 -17.55 -25.34 23.65
N GLN A 90 -18.17 -26.26 22.92
CA GLN A 90 -18.54 -27.58 23.42
C GLN A 90 -17.94 -28.60 22.47
N MET A 91 -17.27 -29.61 23.04
CA MET A 91 -16.59 -30.65 22.28
C MET A 91 -17.56 -31.32 21.28
N GLY A 92 -17.18 -31.34 20.01
CA GLY A 92 -17.97 -31.92 18.92
C GLY A 92 -19.13 -31.07 18.40
N GLU A 93 -19.37 -29.87 18.95
CA GLU A 93 -20.42 -28.98 18.45
C GLU A 93 -19.93 -28.18 17.22
N GLN A 94 -20.68 -28.25 16.13
CA GLN A 94 -20.46 -27.42 14.95
C GLN A 94 -20.84 -25.97 15.21
N CYS A 95 -19.88 -25.06 15.04
CA CYS A 95 -20.07 -23.64 15.23
C CYS A 95 -19.14 -22.80 14.35
N CYS A 96 -19.48 -21.52 14.26
CA CYS A 96 -18.66 -20.49 13.65
C CYS A 96 -17.99 -19.66 14.75
N ILE A 97 -16.70 -19.37 14.59
CA ILE A 97 -15.96 -18.45 15.46
C ILE A 97 -15.37 -17.34 14.60
N VAL A 98 -15.50 -16.11 15.07
CA VAL A 98 -14.78 -14.96 14.50
C VAL A 98 -13.61 -14.62 15.42
N GLY A 99 -12.41 -14.55 14.86
CA GLY A 99 -11.21 -14.29 15.64
C GLY A 99 -10.07 -13.74 14.81
N THR A 100 -8.99 -13.37 15.49
CA THR A 100 -7.75 -12.90 14.90
C THR A 100 -6.77 -14.06 14.81
N LEU A 101 -6.19 -14.28 13.63
CA LEU A 101 -5.15 -15.27 13.46
C LEU A 101 -3.82 -14.76 14.03
N PHE A 102 -3.17 -15.61 14.80
CA PHE A 102 -1.75 -15.52 15.15
C PHE A 102 -1.04 -16.70 14.49
N LYS A 103 -0.04 -16.41 13.65
CA LYS A 103 0.79 -17.44 13.02
C LYS A 103 2.06 -17.60 13.83
N HIS A 104 2.20 -18.74 14.51
CA HIS A 104 3.43 -19.07 15.23
C HIS A 104 4.48 -19.55 14.22
N MET A 105 5.61 -18.85 14.14
CA MET A 105 6.67 -19.12 13.17
C MET A 105 8.03 -19.17 13.88
N ASP A 106 8.72 -20.31 13.78
CA ASP A 106 10.02 -20.50 14.46
C ASP A 106 11.12 -19.60 13.90
N LEU A 107 11.05 -19.32 12.59
CA LEU A 107 12.02 -18.50 11.87
C LEU A 107 11.77 -16.99 12.01
N GLN A 108 10.64 -16.56 12.58
CA GLN A 108 10.36 -15.14 12.81
C GLN A 108 11.42 -14.54 13.76
N PRO A 109 12.04 -13.40 13.40
CA PRO A 109 13.02 -12.74 14.25
C PRO A 109 12.44 -12.39 15.62
N SER A 110 13.22 -12.59 16.68
CA SER A 110 12.81 -12.29 18.05
C SER A 110 13.88 -11.49 18.76
N ILE A 111 13.53 -10.25 19.12
CA ILE A 111 14.40 -9.36 19.89
C ILE A 111 14.84 -10.02 21.20
N LEU A 112 13.95 -10.78 21.85
CA LEU A 112 14.28 -11.47 23.09
C LEU A 112 15.28 -12.60 22.87
N LYS A 113 15.15 -13.39 21.79
CA LYS A 113 16.17 -14.41 21.43
C LYS A 113 17.52 -13.73 21.17
N GLU A 114 17.54 -12.67 20.36
CA GLU A 114 18.74 -11.88 20.04
C GLU A 114 19.43 -11.30 21.28
N ILE A 115 18.66 -10.78 22.25
CA ILE A 115 19.22 -10.25 23.51
C ILE A 115 19.67 -11.38 24.44
N SER A 116 18.89 -12.47 24.55
CA SER A 116 19.16 -13.57 25.48
C SER A 116 20.39 -14.38 25.12
N GLU A 117 20.75 -14.43 23.84
CA GLU A 117 21.97 -15.09 23.34
C GLU A 117 23.23 -14.22 23.57
N GLU A 118 23.30 -13.54 24.74
CA GLU A 118 24.28 -12.52 25.12
C GLU A 118 25.71 -12.77 24.58
N HIS A 119 26.20 -11.78 23.83
CA HIS A 119 27.62 -11.51 23.53
C HIS A 119 28.33 -12.44 22.53
N ASN A 120 28.00 -12.30 21.23
CA ASN A 120 28.89 -12.43 20.04
C ASN A 120 28.20 -13.04 18.80
N LEU A 121 26.89 -13.28 18.83
CA LEU A 121 26.21 -13.70 17.61
C LEU A 121 25.98 -12.49 16.70
N LEU A 122 26.51 -12.60 15.48
CA LEU A 122 26.18 -11.70 14.40
C LEU A 122 24.65 -11.74 14.21
N PRO A 123 23.99 -10.58 13.97
CA PRO A 123 22.58 -10.56 13.63
C PRO A 123 22.31 -11.58 12.52
N GLN A 124 21.29 -12.43 12.69
CA GLN A 124 20.96 -13.37 11.64
C GLN A 124 20.69 -12.59 10.35
N PRO A 125 21.23 -13.04 9.21
CA PRO A 125 21.01 -12.34 7.96
C PRO A 125 19.50 -12.29 7.68
N PRO A 126 18.98 -11.15 7.19
CA PRO A 126 17.58 -11.04 6.83
C PRO A 126 17.23 -12.10 5.78
N ARG A 127 16.12 -12.81 6.00
CA ARG A 127 15.63 -13.85 5.10
C ARG A 127 14.70 -13.23 4.06
N SER A 128 14.60 -13.88 2.91
CA SER A 128 13.57 -13.54 1.91
C SER A 128 12.16 -13.90 2.41
N LYS A 129 12.04 -15.05 3.10
CA LYS A 129 10.83 -15.50 3.78
C LYS A 129 11.14 -16.06 5.16
N TYR A 130 10.17 -15.98 6.05
CA TYR A 130 10.20 -16.46 7.43
C TYR A 130 9.22 -17.60 7.71
N ILE A 131 8.62 -18.17 6.66
CA ILE A 131 7.72 -19.33 6.77
C ILE A 131 8.51 -20.63 6.92
N SER A 132 7.89 -21.63 7.54
CA SER A 132 8.42 -22.99 7.66
C SER A 132 7.31 -24.03 7.78
N ASP A 133 7.62 -25.29 7.47
CA ASP A 133 6.66 -26.41 7.59
C ASP A 133 6.20 -26.67 9.03
N SER A 134 6.90 -26.10 10.05
CA SER A 134 6.50 -26.17 11.46
C SER A 134 5.57 -25.05 11.91
N ASP A 135 5.21 -24.12 11.01
CA ASP A 135 4.35 -23.00 11.36
C ASP A 135 2.95 -23.49 11.77
N GLU A 136 2.36 -22.83 12.77
CA GLU A 136 1.03 -23.15 13.28
C GLU A 136 0.09 -21.94 13.23
N LEU A 137 -1.19 -22.16 12.92
CA LEU A 137 -2.22 -21.14 13.07
C LEU A 137 -2.94 -21.29 14.41
N ILE A 138 -3.08 -20.17 15.10
CA ILE A 138 -3.81 -20.03 16.35
C ILE A 138 -4.87 -18.97 16.14
N LEU A 139 -6.13 -19.27 16.46
CA LEU A 139 -7.18 -18.26 16.49
C LEU A 139 -7.28 -17.69 17.90
N GLU A 140 -7.26 -16.36 17.99
CA GLU A 140 -7.43 -15.61 19.23
C GLU A 140 -8.74 -14.82 19.19
N ASP A 141 -9.52 -14.91 20.28
CA ASP A 141 -10.63 -14.01 20.56
C ASP A 141 -10.25 -13.04 21.70
N GLU A 142 -11.22 -12.45 22.41
CA GLU A 142 -10.93 -11.50 23.49
C GLU A 142 -10.36 -12.17 24.76
N LEU A 143 -10.57 -13.47 24.95
CA LEU A 143 -10.34 -14.17 26.21
C LEU A 143 -9.41 -15.38 26.07
N GLN A 144 -9.43 -16.06 24.94
CA GLN A 144 -8.80 -17.36 24.76
C GLN A 144 -8.14 -17.48 23.38
N ARG A 145 -7.39 -18.57 23.22
CA ARG A 145 -6.74 -18.94 21.98
C ARG A 145 -6.88 -20.44 21.75
N ILE A 146 -7.06 -20.83 20.50
CA ILE A 146 -7.17 -22.25 20.11
C ILE A 146 -6.32 -22.52 18.87
N LYS A 147 -5.61 -23.64 18.85
CA LYS A 147 -4.85 -24.08 17.67
C LYS A 147 -5.82 -24.56 16.59
N LEU A 148 -5.50 -24.26 15.33
CA LEU A 148 -6.29 -24.65 14.17
C LEU A 148 -5.64 -25.82 13.44
N GLU A 149 -6.47 -26.72 12.94
CA GLU A 149 -6.10 -27.79 11.99
C GLU A 149 -7.22 -28.02 10.97
N GLY A 150 -7.00 -28.88 9.98
CA GLY A 150 -8.02 -29.25 8.99
C GLY A 150 -7.91 -28.44 7.70
N ASN A 151 -9.04 -28.02 7.14
CA ASN A 151 -9.13 -27.36 5.84
C ASN A 151 -8.78 -25.86 5.92
N ILE A 152 -7.55 -25.56 6.32
CA ILE A 152 -7.00 -24.22 6.38
C ILE A 152 -5.52 -24.25 6.03
N ASP A 153 -5.13 -23.46 5.03
CA ASP A 153 -3.74 -23.41 4.55
C ASP A 153 -2.94 -22.39 5.36
N VAL A 154 -2.01 -22.87 6.19
CA VAL A 154 -1.15 -22.06 7.06
C VAL A 154 -0.33 -21.04 6.29
N ASP A 155 0.04 -21.34 5.04
CA ASP A 155 0.90 -20.49 4.23
C ASP A 155 0.16 -19.32 3.59
N LEU A 156 -1.17 -19.38 3.47
CA LEU A 156 -1.97 -18.30 2.89
C LEU A 156 -2.33 -17.21 3.91
N PHE A 157 -2.13 -17.47 5.20
CA PHE A 157 -2.48 -16.54 6.27
C PHE A 157 -1.26 -15.93 6.95
N VAL A 158 -1.47 -14.75 7.50
CA VAL A 158 -0.49 -14.00 8.29
C VAL A 158 -1.11 -13.52 9.59
N THR A 159 -0.28 -13.30 10.61
CA THR A 159 -0.68 -12.74 11.89
C THR A 159 -1.46 -11.43 11.72
N GLY A 160 -2.53 -11.27 12.49
CA GLY A 160 -3.40 -10.10 12.51
C GLY A 160 -4.54 -10.11 11.49
N SER A 161 -4.64 -11.16 10.67
CA SER A 161 -5.81 -11.41 9.80
C SER A 161 -7.02 -11.77 10.65
N VAL A 162 -8.17 -11.12 10.43
CA VAL A 162 -9.43 -11.45 11.12
C VAL A 162 -10.32 -12.22 10.15
N ILE A 163 -10.73 -13.42 10.55
CA ILE A 163 -11.54 -14.33 9.73
C ILE A 163 -12.66 -14.97 10.54
N ALA A 164 -13.62 -15.57 9.84
CA ALA A 164 -14.58 -16.49 10.43
C ALA A 164 -14.20 -17.93 10.03
N ILE A 165 -14.14 -18.83 11.00
CA ILE A 165 -13.93 -20.27 10.78
C ILE A 165 -15.17 -21.05 11.17
N TYR A 166 -15.44 -22.14 10.47
CA TYR A 166 -16.53 -23.08 10.75
C TYR A 166 -15.97 -24.49 10.95
N GLY A 167 -16.46 -25.16 11.99
CA GLY A 167 -15.99 -26.48 12.39
C GLY A 167 -16.33 -26.80 13.84
N ALA A 168 -15.54 -27.67 14.46
CA ALA A 168 -15.74 -28.08 15.84
C ALA A 168 -14.42 -28.31 16.59
N GLU A 169 -14.48 -28.16 17.92
CA GLU A 169 -13.41 -28.60 18.81
C GLU A 169 -13.41 -30.12 18.94
N LYS A 170 -12.22 -30.73 18.81
CA LYS A 170 -12.00 -32.18 19.02
C LYS A 170 -11.31 -32.45 20.36
N ASN A 171 -11.19 -33.75 20.69
CA ASN A 171 -10.67 -34.24 21.97
C ASN A 171 -9.21 -33.87 22.27
N ASP A 172 -8.45 -33.32 21.32
CA ASP A 172 -7.06 -32.91 21.48
C ASP A 172 -6.88 -31.41 21.82
N GLY A 173 -7.98 -30.68 22.05
CA GLY A 173 -7.96 -29.26 22.40
C GLY A 173 -7.67 -28.34 21.22
N LYS A 174 -7.84 -28.84 19.99
CA LYS A 174 -7.75 -28.04 18.76
C LYS A 174 -9.10 -27.89 18.10
N PHE A 175 -9.21 -26.84 17.30
CA PHE A 175 -10.37 -26.61 16.44
C PHE A 175 -10.08 -27.18 15.05
N THR A 176 -10.85 -28.18 14.63
CA THR A 176 -10.78 -28.67 13.24
C THR A 176 -11.66 -27.79 12.36
N VAL A 177 -11.01 -27.02 11.50
CA VAL A 177 -11.66 -26.17 10.49
C VAL A 177 -12.15 -27.06 9.34
N GLU A 178 -13.44 -26.94 9.02
CA GLU A 178 -14.04 -27.54 7.82
C GLU A 178 -14.09 -26.52 6.67
N ASP A 179 -14.37 -25.26 7.00
CA ASP A 179 -14.44 -24.16 6.06
C ASP A 179 -14.15 -22.82 6.77
N PHE A 180 -13.81 -21.78 6.02
CA PHE A 180 -13.60 -20.43 6.55
C PHE A 180 -14.11 -19.36 5.57
N CYS A 181 -14.31 -18.13 6.05
CA CYS A 181 -14.52 -16.98 5.17
C CYS A 181 -13.83 -15.72 5.68
N THR A 182 -13.48 -14.84 4.74
CA THR A 182 -12.97 -13.50 4.99
C THR A 182 -14.12 -12.48 4.89
N ALA A 183 -13.86 -11.22 5.26
CA ALA A 183 -14.87 -10.16 5.18
C ALA A 183 -15.28 -9.82 3.73
N ASP A 184 -14.41 -10.17 2.78
CA ASP A 184 -14.52 -9.92 1.34
C ASP A 184 -14.74 -8.42 1.04
N LEU A 185 -15.03 -8.06 -0.22
CA LEU A 185 -15.02 -6.66 -0.66
C LEU A 185 -16.04 -5.79 0.12
N PRO A 186 -15.66 -4.56 0.51
CA PRO A 186 -16.60 -3.60 1.08
C PRO A 186 -17.67 -3.14 0.05
N PRO A 187 -18.75 -2.46 0.48
CA PRO A 187 -19.65 -1.79 -0.45
C PRO A 187 -18.89 -0.73 -1.26
N GLN A 188 -19.20 -0.62 -2.56
CA GLN A 188 -18.60 0.34 -3.47
C GLN A 188 -19.63 1.40 -3.86
N THR A 189 -19.31 2.69 -3.66
CA THR A 189 -20.11 3.79 -4.19
C THR A 189 -20.02 3.77 -5.73
N PRO A 190 -21.13 3.87 -6.48
CA PRO A 190 -21.06 3.92 -7.94
C PRO A 190 -20.26 5.13 -8.45
N ARG A 191 -19.48 4.91 -9.52
CA ARG A 191 -18.71 5.96 -10.20
C ARG A 191 -19.62 6.85 -11.04
N THR A 192 -19.36 8.15 -11.04
CA THR A 192 -19.97 9.06 -12.03
C THR A 192 -19.40 8.78 -13.43
N LEU A 193 -20.27 8.83 -14.44
CA LEU A 193 -19.83 8.73 -15.84
C LEU A 193 -19.14 10.03 -16.25
N VAL A 194 -17.98 9.90 -16.89
CA VAL A 194 -17.21 11.01 -17.47
C VAL A 194 -17.40 11.02 -18.98
N THR A 195 -17.46 12.20 -19.56
CA THR A 195 -17.75 12.39 -21.00
C THR A 195 -16.53 12.26 -21.90
N SER A 196 -15.33 12.32 -21.33
CA SER A 196 -14.05 12.24 -22.05
C SER A 196 -13.04 11.46 -21.22
N ASP A 197 -12.11 10.78 -21.90
CA ASP A 197 -11.03 10.07 -21.24
C ASP A 197 -10.10 11.03 -20.50
N ARG A 198 -9.66 10.62 -19.31
CA ARG A 198 -8.71 11.32 -18.46
C ARG A 198 -7.80 10.29 -17.83
N PHE A 199 -6.50 10.60 -17.77
CA PHE A 199 -5.50 9.67 -17.28
C PHE A 199 -4.92 10.13 -15.96
N VAL A 200 -4.55 9.16 -15.12
CA VAL A 200 -3.76 9.35 -13.90
C VAL A 200 -2.51 8.50 -14.07
N LEU A 201 -1.34 9.13 -13.97
CA LEU A 201 -0.06 8.42 -14.05
C LEU A 201 0.36 7.98 -12.64
N LEU A 202 0.56 6.68 -12.44
CA LEU A 202 1.13 6.12 -11.21
C LEU A 202 2.61 5.81 -11.44
N VAL A 203 3.48 6.31 -10.56
CA VAL A 203 4.93 6.05 -10.60
C VAL A 203 5.39 5.72 -9.18
N SER A 204 6.35 4.82 -9.01
CA SER A 204 6.94 4.50 -7.71
C SER A 204 8.39 4.06 -7.89
N GLY A 205 9.20 4.13 -6.84
CA GLY A 205 10.55 3.57 -6.86
C GLY A 205 11.51 4.33 -7.74
N LEU A 206 11.47 5.68 -7.70
CA LEU A 206 12.41 6.53 -8.45
C LEU A 206 13.87 6.23 -8.06
N GLY A 207 14.10 5.90 -6.78
CA GLY A 207 15.41 5.42 -6.32
C GLY A 207 16.54 6.43 -6.49
N LEU A 208 16.25 7.73 -6.35
CA LEU A 208 17.25 8.79 -6.50
C LEU A 208 18.39 8.64 -5.48
N GLY A 209 19.63 8.89 -5.91
CA GLY A 209 20.83 8.66 -5.10
C GLY A 209 21.30 7.20 -5.06
N GLY A 210 20.73 6.32 -5.90
CA GLY A 210 21.24 4.97 -6.15
C GLY A 210 22.40 4.92 -7.16
N SER A 211 22.99 3.75 -7.34
CA SER A 211 24.15 3.52 -8.23
C SER A 211 23.80 3.31 -9.71
N HIS A 212 22.53 3.43 -10.12
CA HIS A 212 22.07 3.12 -11.47
C HIS A 212 21.88 4.38 -12.33
N ALA A 213 22.92 4.79 -13.06
CA ALA A 213 22.90 6.00 -13.91
C ALA A 213 21.87 5.95 -15.05
N ASP A 214 21.59 4.78 -15.62
CA ASP A 214 20.62 4.61 -16.74
C ASP A 214 19.20 5.06 -16.39
N SER A 215 18.85 5.09 -15.09
CA SER A 215 17.54 5.52 -14.61
C SER A 215 17.28 7.02 -14.83
N MET A 216 18.31 7.87 -14.87
CA MET A 216 18.14 9.32 -14.95
C MET A 216 17.64 9.78 -16.32
N LEU A 217 18.12 9.18 -17.41
CA LEU A 217 17.62 9.48 -18.75
C LEU A 217 16.15 9.05 -18.90
N ALA A 218 15.80 7.84 -18.43
CA ALA A 218 14.42 7.36 -18.47
C ALA A 218 13.49 8.26 -17.65
N LEU A 219 13.96 8.76 -16.50
CA LEU A 219 13.22 9.70 -15.67
C LEU A 219 13.03 11.05 -16.37
N GLN A 220 14.06 11.58 -17.03
CA GLN A 220 13.91 12.81 -17.80
C GLN A 220 12.95 12.62 -18.97
N LEU A 221 13.03 11.51 -19.71
CA LEU A 221 12.08 11.19 -20.79
C LEU A 221 10.63 11.08 -20.28
N LEU A 222 10.43 10.54 -19.08
CA LEU A 222 9.12 10.51 -18.43
C LEU A 222 8.62 11.94 -18.14
N VAL A 223 9.47 12.79 -17.56
CA VAL A 223 9.14 14.20 -17.27
C VAL A 223 8.84 14.94 -18.57
N ASP A 224 9.66 14.80 -19.60
CA ASP A 224 9.49 15.46 -20.90
C ASP A 224 8.21 15.00 -21.60
N MET A 225 7.88 13.71 -21.56
CA MET A 225 6.63 13.18 -22.10
C MET A 225 5.43 13.74 -21.34
N VAL A 226 5.45 13.68 -19.99
CA VAL A 226 4.34 14.17 -19.17
C VAL A 226 4.15 15.67 -19.35
N THR A 227 5.22 16.45 -19.46
CA THR A 227 5.16 17.91 -19.61
C THR A 227 4.89 18.37 -21.05
N GLY A 228 4.91 17.45 -22.03
CA GLY A 228 4.66 17.74 -23.44
C GLY A 228 5.87 18.30 -24.20
N GLN A 229 7.08 18.13 -23.67
CA GLN A 229 8.34 18.53 -24.33
C GLN A 229 8.83 17.51 -25.35
N LEU A 230 8.36 16.27 -25.24
CA LEU A 230 8.70 15.17 -26.14
C LEU A 230 7.49 14.77 -27.01
N GLY A 231 7.78 14.35 -28.23
CA GLY A 231 6.81 13.76 -29.13
C GLY A 231 6.12 14.74 -30.07
N ASP A 232 5.32 14.19 -30.99
CA ASP A 232 4.55 14.98 -31.95
C ASP A 232 3.26 15.58 -31.34
N GLN A 233 2.46 16.27 -32.15
CA GLN A 233 1.19 16.87 -31.69
C GLN A 233 0.19 15.83 -31.13
N GLY A 234 0.24 14.58 -31.61
CA GLY A 234 -0.59 13.50 -31.11
C GLY A 234 -0.15 13.10 -29.70
N GLU A 235 1.15 12.88 -29.50
CA GLU A 235 1.73 12.55 -28.19
C GLU A 235 1.55 13.70 -27.18
N GLN A 236 1.77 14.95 -27.60
CA GLN A 236 1.53 16.13 -26.75
C GLN A 236 0.05 16.28 -26.37
N GLY A 237 -0.86 16.08 -27.33
CA GLY A 237 -2.30 16.07 -27.07
C GLY A 237 -2.71 14.95 -26.11
N GLY A 238 -2.12 13.76 -26.25
CA GLY A 238 -2.29 12.64 -25.33
C GLY A 238 -1.76 12.97 -23.93
N ALA A 239 -0.53 13.48 -23.83
CA ALA A 239 0.07 13.91 -22.56
C ALA A 239 -0.78 14.96 -21.83
N ALA A 240 -1.43 15.87 -22.56
CA ALA A 240 -2.34 16.86 -21.98
C ALA A 240 -3.60 16.24 -21.33
N THR A 241 -3.96 15.00 -21.66
CA THR A 241 -5.05 14.25 -21.01
C THR A 241 -4.63 13.60 -19.67
N ILE A 242 -3.33 13.62 -19.33
CA ILE A 242 -2.84 13.25 -18.00
C ILE A 242 -3.23 14.35 -17.03
N SER A 243 -4.19 14.03 -16.17
CA SER A 243 -4.85 14.96 -15.26
C SER A 243 -4.16 15.07 -13.90
N ARG A 244 -3.39 14.05 -13.50
CA ARG A 244 -2.63 13.98 -12.25
C ARG A 244 -1.52 12.94 -12.33
N VAL A 245 -0.43 13.19 -11.62
CA VAL A 245 0.66 12.24 -11.38
C VAL A 245 0.66 11.86 -9.89
N LEU A 246 0.76 10.58 -9.57
CA LEU A 246 0.89 10.07 -8.21
C LEU A 246 2.25 9.36 -8.08
N LEU A 247 3.12 9.87 -7.22
CA LEU A 247 4.42 9.27 -6.88
C LEU A 247 4.29 8.45 -5.60
N ALA A 248 4.18 7.13 -5.71
CA ALA A 248 3.88 6.18 -4.64
C ALA A 248 5.15 5.65 -3.93
N GLY A 249 5.93 6.57 -3.35
CA GLY A 249 7.03 6.27 -2.42
C GLY A 249 8.28 5.61 -3.01
N ASN A 250 9.31 5.52 -2.18
CA ASN A 250 10.68 5.16 -2.53
C ASN A 250 11.22 6.10 -3.60
N LEU A 251 11.04 7.40 -3.34
CA LEU A 251 11.56 8.47 -4.18
C LEU A 251 13.10 8.47 -4.11
N LEU A 252 13.63 8.20 -2.92
CA LEU A 252 15.06 8.03 -2.68
C LEU A 252 15.45 6.55 -2.61
N SER A 253 16.67 6.23 -3.01
CA SER A 253 17.24 4.89 -2.89
C SER A 253 17.58 4.54 -1.44
N GLN A 254 17.55 3.26 -1.10
CA GLN A 254 18.12 2.73 0.14
C GLN A 254 19.58 3.17 0.35
N SER A 255 20.35 3.38 -0.72
CA SER A 255 21.75 3.85 -0.66
C SER A 255 21.88 5.23 -0.01
N THR A 256 20.81 6.03 0.01
CA THR A 256 20.79 7.34 0.66
C THR A 256 20.64 7.27 2.18
N GLN A 257 20.31 6.08 2.71
CA GLN A 257 20.23 5.83 4.14
C GLN A 257 21.65 5.54 4.65
N ASP A 258 22.34 6.59 5.16
CA ASP A 258 23.70 6.50 5.71
C ASP A 258 23.73 5.56 6.94
N LYS A 259 23.96 4.26 6.72
CA LYS A 259 24.14 3.29 7.80
C LYS A 259 25.32 3.65 8.69
N ASP A 260 26.38 4.22 8.11
CA ASP A 260 27.60 4.61 8.79
C ASP A 260 27.43 5.78 9.78
N ALA A 261 26.46 6.68 9.54
CA ALA A 261 26.19 7.80 10.44
C ALA A 261 25.57 7.36 11.78
N SER A 262 24.98 6.16 11.81
CA SER A 262 24.42 5.55 13.03
C SER A 262 25.47 4.83 13.90
N THR A 263 26.58 4.38 13.29
CA THR A 263 27.63 3.57 13.93
C THR A 263 28.93 4.36 14.19
N LYS A 264 29.19 5.46 13.48
CA LYS A 264 30.39 6.28 13.66
C LYS A 264 30.11 7.53 14.50
N ALA A 265 31.09 7.93 15.31
CA ALA A 265 30.97 9.12 16.15
C ALA A 265 30.76 10.40 15.30
N LYS A 266 29.82 11.26 15.72
CA LYS A 266 29.37 12.46 14.99
C LYS A 266 30.48 13.42 14.52
N TYR A 267 31.64 13.42 15.18
CA TYR A 267 32.77 14.27 14.78
C TYR A 267 33.51 13.74 13.53
N LEU A 268 33.42 12.43 13.24
CA LEU A 268 34.03 11.80 12.05
C LEU A 268 33.17 11.94 10.79
N THR A 269 31.86 12.16 10.94
CA THR A 269 30.91 12.29 9.83
C THR A 269 30.58 13.75 9.50
N LYS A 270 31.13 14.71 10.24
CA LYS A 270 30.83 16.15 10.13
C LYS A 270 31.18 16.78 8.76
N LYS A 271 32.06 16.14 7.98
CA LYS A 271 32.50 16.59 6.64
C LYS A 271 31.90 15.76 5.49
N THR A 272 31.15 14.71 5.78
CA THR A 272 30.54 13.86 4.76
C THR A 272 29.18 14.46 4.40
N GLN A 273 29.02 14.90 3.15
CA GLN A 273 27.72 15.32 2.65
C GLN A 273 26.83 14.07 2.60
N ALA A 274 25.71 14.08 3.35
CA ALA A 274 24.80 12.94 3.36
C ALA A 274 24.22 12.74 1.95
N GLY A 275 24.28 11.50 1.44
CA GLY A 275 23.75 11.17 0.11
C GLY A 275 22.27 11.53 -0.05
N THR A 276 21.52 11.59 1.06
CA THR A 276 20.14 12.06 1.13
C THR A 276 19.96 13.50 0.66
N VAL A 277 20.89 14.41 0.97
CA VAL A 277 20.73 15.85 0.65
C VAL A 277 20.73 16.06 -0.85
N GLU A 278 21.68 15.44 -1.55
CA GLU A 278 21.78 15.53 -3.00
C GLU A 278 20.60 14.85 -3.69
N ALA A 279 20.18 13.68 -3.20
CA ALA A 279 19.03 12.97 -3.76
C ALA A 279 17.72 13.76 -3.59
N VAL A 280 17.53 14.46 -2.47
CA VAL A 280 16.39 15.36 -2.25
C VAL A 280 16.45 16.59 -3.15
N ARG A 281 17.64 17.16 -3.40
CA ARG A 281 17.81 18.26 -4.36
C ARG A 281 17.38 17.85 -5.77
N LEU A 282 17.84 16.70 -6.24
CA LEU A 282 17.46 16.15 -7.55
C LEU A 282 15.95 15.87 -7.63
N LEU A 283 15.37 15.35 -6.54
CA LEU A 283 13.92 15.15 -6.44
C LEU A 283 13.15 16.46 -6.56
N ASP A 284 13.58 17.53 -5.88
CA ASP A 284 12.94 18.84 -5.96
C ASP A 284 13.05 19.46 -7.37
N GLU A 285 14.20 19.31 -8.03
CA GLU A 285 14.40 19.78 -9.41
C GLU A 285 13.48 19.05 -10.41
N MET A 286 13.35 17.73 -10.27
CA MET A 286 12.43 16.92 -11.08
C MET A 286 10.97 17.26 -10.79
N LEU A 287 10.60 17.38 -9.51
CA LEU A 287 9.25 17.74 -9.09
C LEU A 287 8.87 19.11 -9.62
N MET A 288 9.78 20.09 -9.61
CA MET A 288 9.54 21.45 -10.11
C MET A 288 9.08 21.42 -11.57
N GLN A 289 9.74 20.62 -12.42
CA GLN A 289 9.36 20.46 -13.83
C GLN A 289 7.94 19.88 -13.98
N LEU A 290 7.60 18.86 -13.18
CA LEU A 290 6.26 18.25 -13.23
C LEU A 290 5.17 19.19 -12.70
N VAL A 291 5.37 19.77 -11.50
CA VAL A 291 4.34 20.58 -10.84
C VAL A 291 4.08 21.89 -11.58
N ALA A 292 5.03 22.39 -12.37
CA ALA A 292 4.81 23.51 -13.27
C ALA A 292 3.78 23.19 -14.38
N SER A 293 3.59 21.91 -14.74
CA SER A 293 2.70 21.47 -15.82
C SER A 293 1.44 20.75 -15.33
N VAL A 294 1.54 19.87 -14.34
CA VAL A 294 0.46 18.96 -13.90
C VAL A 294 0.41 18.83 -12.38
N PRO A 295 -0.77 18.65 -11.75
CA PRO A 295 -0.85 18.30 -10.33
C PRO A 295 -0.10 17.00 -10.00
N VAL A 296 0.69 17.01 -8.93
CA VAL A 296 1.49 15.87 -8.46
C VAL A 296 1.20 15.59 -6.99
N ASP A 297 0.79 14.37 -6.66
CA ASP A 297 0.73 13.91 -5.27
C ASP A 297 1.95 13.04 -4.97
N VAL A 298 2.67 13.38 -3.91
CA VAL A 298 3.92 12.72 -3.52
C VAL A 298 3.70 11.99 -2.20
N MET A 299 3.75 10.66 -2.26
CA MET A 299 3.68 9.78 -1.09
C MET A 299 5.09 9.39 -0.64
N PRO A 300 5.36 9.29 0.68
CA PRO A 300 6.60 8.71 1.17
C PRO A 300 6.58 7.18 1.09
N GLY A 301 7.75 6.59 0.97
CA GLY A 301 8.00 5.15 1.06
C GLY A 301 8.99 4.78 2.17
N GLN A 302 9.59 3.60 2.06
CA GLN A 302 10.44 3.00 3.09
C GLN A 302 11.74 3.77 3.31
N TYR A 303 12.29 4.35 2.25
CA TYR A 303 13.60 5.02 2.27
C TYR A 303 13.50 6.54 2.20
N ASP A 304 12.29 7.10 2.30
CA ASP A 304 12.07 8.54 2.25
C ASP A 304 12.10 9.14 3.69
N PRO A 305 12.54 10.39 3.87
CA PRO A 305 12.79 10.97 5.19
C PRO A 305 11.51 11.41 5.91
N THR A 306 10.74 10.43 6.40
CA THR A 306 9.57 10.62 7.27
C THR A 306 9.57 9.57 8.41
N ASN A 307 8.49 9.46 9.18
CA ASN A 307 8.37 8.41 10.18
C ASN A 307 8.37 7.01 9.56
N TYR A 308 8.95 6.06 10.29
CA TYR A 308 9.02 4.65 9.90
C TYR A 308 7.66 3.94 9.99
N THR A 309 6.88 4.22 11.03
CA THR A 309 5.62 3.53 11.31
C THR A 309 4.50 3.96 10.38
N LEU A 310 3.59 3.03 10.04
CA LEU A 310 2.35 3.39 9.36
C LEU A 310 1.34 4.06 10.33
N PRO A 311 0.57 5.06 9.88
CA PRO A 311 0.71 5.77 8.61
C PRO A 311 1.91 6.72 8.59
N GLN A 312 2.70 6.65 7.52
CA GLN A 312 3.78 7.62 7.28
C GLN A 312 3.17 8.98 6.96
N GLN A 313 3.60 10.00 7.68
CA GLN A 313 3.13 11.37 7.49
C GLN A 313 3.79 11.99 6.25
N PRO A 314 3.14 13.00 5.63
CA PRO A 314 3.69 13.67 4.45
C PRO A 314 5.13 14.16 4.66
N LEU A 315 5.91 14.15 3.58
CA LEU A 315 7.23 14.76 3.56
C LEU A 315 7.14 16.24 3.91
N HIS A 316 8.18 16.77 4.55
CA HIS A 316 8.15 18.14 5.01
C HIS A 316 8.47 19.12 3.86
N ARG A 317 7.68 20.18 3.72
CA ARG A 317 7.83 21.18 2.63
C ARG A 317 9.21 21.84 2.57
N CYS A 318 9.93 21.93 3.69
CA CYS A 318 11.29 22.51 3.71
C CYS A 318 12.29 21.75 2.83
N MET A 319 11.99 20.51 2.47
CA MET A 319 12.82 19.71 1.57
C MET A 319 12.69 20.13 0.10
N PHE A 320 11.63 20.87 -0.24
CA PHE A 320 11.24 21.16 -1.63
C PHE A 320 11.10 22.67 -1.88
N PRO A 321 12.16 23.48 -1.71
CA PRO A 321 12.10 24.92 -1.90
C PRO A 321 11.65 25.34 -3.32
N LEU A 322 11.97 24.57 -4.36
CA LEU A 322 11.58 24.87 -5.74
C LEU A 322 10.13 24.47 -6.03
N SER A 323 9.74 23.26 -5.64
CA SER A 323 8.42 22.72 -5.99
C SER A 323 7.30 23.27 -5.09
N SER A 324 7.60 23.61 -3.83
CA SER A 324 6.59 24.06 -2.86
C SER A 324 5.97 25.41 -3.20
N THR A 325 6.54 26.17 -4.13
CA THR A 325 5.96 27.44 -4.62
C THR A 325 4.72 27.20 -5.49
N TYR A 326 4.54 25.99 -6.01
CA TYR A 326 3.42 25.65 -6.89
C TYR A 326 2.26 25.03 -6.10
N PRO A 327 1.01 25.49 -6.32
CA PRO A 327 -0.17 24.93 -5.65
C PRO A 327 -0.55 23.52 -6.16
N THR A 328 0.06 23.09 -7.25
CA THR A 328 -0.08 21.78 -7.88
C THR A 328 0.73 20.68 -7.20
N LEU A 329 1.65 21.02 -6.28
CA LEU A 329 2.34 20.06 -5.42
C LEU A 329 1.49 19.70 -4.19
N GLN A 330 1.17 18.43 -4.05
CA GLN A 330 0.50 17.87 -2.88
C GLN A 330 1.41 16.83 -2.20
N LEU A 331 1.79 17.08 -0.95
CA LEU A 331 2.51 16.09 -0.14
C LEU A 331 1.48 15.25 0.62
N ALA A 332 1.45 13.96 0.32
CA ALA A 332 0.47 12.99 0.80
C ALA A 332 1.05 12.05 1.87
N SER A 333 0.18 11.40 2.64
CA SER A 333 0.55 10.32 3.58
C SER A 333 0.77 8.99 2.84
N ASN A 334 1.35 8.01 3.53
CA ASN A 334 1.26 6.59 3.14
C ASN A 334 0.61 5.80 4.29
N PRO A 335 -0.57 5.19 4.11
CA PRO A 335 -1.36 5.09 2.87
C PRO A 335 -1.94 6.43 2.37
N HIS A 336 -2.35 6.46 1.11
CA HIS A 336 -2.99 7.62 0.47
C HIS A 336 -4.36 7.27 -0.10
N GLN A 337 -5.33 8.18 0.11
CA GLN A 337 -6.68 8.09 -0.46
C GLN A 337 -7.07 9.44 -1.06
N ALA A 338 -7.66 9.41 -2.26
CA ALA A 338 -8.20 10.60 -2.91
C ALA A 338 -9.34 10.23 -3.88
N THR A 339 -10.23 11.18 -4.13
CA THR A 339 -11.20 11.10 -5.22
C THR A 339 -10.78 12.02 -6.35
N ILE A 340 -10.50 11.44 -7.52
CA ILE A 340 -10.11 12.12 -8.75
C ILE A 340 -11.26 11.94 -9.72
N ASP A 341 -11.99 13.03 -10.01
CA ASP A 341 -13.11 13.03 -10.97
C ASP A 341 -14.20 11.99 -10.69
N GLY A 342 -14.56 11.83 -9.42
CA GLY A 342 -15.52 10.82 -8.97
C GLY A 342 -14.95 9.40 -8.87
N VAL A 343 -13.71 9.17 -9.28
CA VAL A 343 -13.01 7.89 -9.11
C VAL A 343 -12.23 7.88 -7.81
N ARG A 344 -12.48 6.89 -6.96
CA ARG A 344 -11.82 6.75 -5.65
C ARG A 344 -10.56 5.91 -5.77
N PHE A 345 -9.42 6.52 -5.47
CA PHE A 345 -8.13 5.87 -5.39
C PHE A 345 -7.78 5.61 -3.93
N LEU A 346 -7.23 4.43 -3.66
CA LEU A 346 -6.61 4.07 -2.39
C LEU A 346 -5.34 3.28 -2.71
N GLY A 347 -4.24 3.59 -2.04
CA GLY A 347 -3.04 2.80 -2.22
C GLY A 347 -1.96 3.06 -1.20
N THR A 348 -0.94 2.23 -1.25
CA THR A 348 0.23 2.28 -0.38
C THR A 348 1.50 2.38 -1.20
N SER A 349 2.61 2.70 -0.56
CA SER A 349 3.95 2.62 -1.17
C SER A 349 4.51 1.19 -1.18
N GLY A 350 3.69 0.16 -0.91
CA GLY A 350 4.01 -1.26 -1.10
C GLY A 350 4.59 -2.01 0.10
N GLN A 351 4.90 -1.34 1.22
CA GLN A 351 5.48 -2.02 2.38
C GLN A 351 4.56 -3.10 2.98
N ASN A 352 3.25 -2.88 2.96
CA ASN A 352 2.26 -3.86 3.44
C ASN A 352 2.28 -5.16 2.62
N VAL A 353 2.36 -5.06 1.29
CA VAL A 353 2.39 -6.24 0.41
C VAL A 353 3.72 -6.98 0.56
N LEU A 354 4.83 -6.25 0.56
CA LEU A 354 6.17 -6.82 0.75
C LEU A 354 6.33 -7.48 2.12
N ASP A 355 5.67 -6.96 3.16
CA ASP A 355 5.70 -7.56 4.49
C ASP A 355 4.91 -8.88 4.50
N ILE A 356 3.69 -8.91 3.96
CA ILE A 356 2.90 -10.14 3.84
C ILE A 356 3.67 -11.22 3.05
N GLN A 357 4.36 -10.85 1.98
CA GLN A 357 5.15 -11.80 1.17
C GLN A 357 6.24 -12.53 1.98
N LYS A 358 6.81 -11.88 2.99
CA LYS A 358 7.84 -12.50 3.86
C LYS A 358 7.27 -13.54 4.81
N TYR A 359 5.99 -13.42 5.17
CA TYR A 359 5.34 -14.26 6.20
C TYR A 359 4.25 -15.18 5.62
N SER A 360 4.18 -15.30 4.29
CA SER A 360 3.22 -16.16 3.58
C SER A 360 3.89 -16.93 2.43
N GLY A 361 3.23 -18.01 2.00
CA GLY A 361 3.55 -18.75 0.78
C GLY A 361 3.18 -17.99 -0.50
N MET A 362 2.49 -16.85 -0.40
CA MET A 362 2.12 -16.04 -1.57
C MET A 362 3.36 -15.36 -2.17
N ASP A 363 3.58 -15.52 -3.48
CA ASP A 363 4.70 -14.88 -4.20
C ASP A 363 4.25 -13.72 -5.10
N SER A 364 3.02 -13.77 -5.59
CA SER A 364 2.48 -12.78 -6.50
C SER A 364 2.06 -11.51 -5.74
N HIS A 365 2.74 -10.40 -6.04
CA HIS A 365 2.43 -9.09 -5.46
C HIS A 365 0.96 -8.69 -5.68
N LEU A 366 0.43 -8.98 -6.87
CA LEU A 366 -0.95 -8.69 -7.22
C LEU A 366 -1.95 -9.58 -6.46
N ASP A 367 -1.63 -10.85 -6.23
CA ASP A 367 -2.51 -11.75 -5.46
C ASP A 367 -2.52 -11.37 -3.97
N ILE A 368 -1.37 -10.98 -3.41
CA ILE A 368 -1.32 -10.41 -2.05
C ILE A 368 -2.13 -9.11 -1.97
N LEU A 369 -2.00 -8.23 -2.98
CA LEU A 369 -2.78 -7.00 -3.03
C LEU A 369 -4.28 -7.30 -3.05
N GLU A 370 -4.74 -8.22 -3.91
CA GLU A 370 -6.13 -8.68 -3.90
C GLU A 370 -6.53 -9.27 -2.53
N ASN A 371 -5.66 -10.08 -1.92
CA ASN A 371 -5.93 -10.68 -0.61
C ASN A 371 -6.12 -9.61 0.48
N THR A 372 -5.34 -8.53 0.52
CA THR A 372 -5.57 -7.42 1.47
C THR A 372 -6.95 -6.77 1.30
N LEU A 373 -7.42 -6.69 0.05
CA LEU A 373 -8.73 -6.15 -0.27
C LEU A 373 -9.86 -7.12 0.13
N ARG A 374 -9.67 -8.44 -0.03
CA ARG A 374 -10.59 -9.49 0.44
C ARG A 374 -10.60 -9.66 1.95
N LEU A 375 -9.48 -9.44 2.63
CA LEU A 375 -9.41 -9.36 4.10
C LEU A 375 -10.04 -8.07 4.63
N ARG A 376 -10.37 -7.11 3.74
CA ARG A 376 -10.89 -5.80 4.09
C ARG A 376 -9.94 -5.02 5.02
N HIS A 377 -8.63 -5.23 4.85
CA HIS A 377 -7.61 -4.68 5.72
C HIS A 377 -6.30 -4.39 4.97
N LEU A 378 -5.83 -3.13 4.99
CA LEU A 378 -4.65 -2.68 4.25
C LEU A 378 -3.35 -3.37 4.71
N ALA A 379 -3.18 -3.59 6.01
CA ALA A 379 -1.93 -4.03 6.61
C ALA A 379 -2.18 -5.00 7.78
N PRO A 380 -2.68 -6.23 7.53
CA PRO A 380 -3.05 -7.18 8.60
C PRO A 380 -1.87 -7.49 9.53
N THR A 381 -0.65 -7.53 9.01
CA THR A 381 0.59 -7.80 9.75
C THR A 381 1.03 -6.66 10.67
N ALA A 382 0.38 -5.50 10.63
CA ALA A 382 0.64 -4.42 11.56
C ALA A 382 -0.15 -4.63 12.86
N PRO A 383 0.46 -4.43 14.05
CA PRO A 383 1.82 -3.97 14.34
C PRO A 383 2.91 -5.05 14.42
N ASP A 384 2.58 -6.35 14.35
CA ASP A 384 3.49 -7.46 14.69
C ASP A 384 4.83 -7.41 13.93
N THR A 385 4.78 -7.38 12.60
CA THR A 385 5.97 -7.36 11.74
C THR A 385 6.11 -6.04 10.98
N LEU A 386 4.98 -5.42 10.63
CA LEU A 386 4.95 -4.08 10.04
C LEU A 386 4.63 -3.02 11.10
N GLY A 387 5.62 -2.21 11.46
CA GLY A 387 5.45 -1.18 12.49
C GLY A 387 4.33 -0.18 12.15
N CYS A 388 3.44 0.06 13.11
CA CYS A 388 2.40 1.09 12.98
C CYS A 388 2.24 1.92 14.26
N TYR A 389 1.51 3.02 14.17
CA TYR A 389 1.13 3.84 15.33
C TYR A 389 0.16 3.06 16.23
N PRO A 390 0.30 3.10 17.57
CA PRO A 390 -0.56 2.35 18.49
C PRO A 390 -1.96 2.97 18.60
N PHE A 391 -2.79 2.72 17.58
CA PHE A 391 -4.19 3.13 17.57
C PHE A 391 -5.00 2.38 18.64
N TYR A 392 -6.00 3.06 19.20
CA TYR A 392 -6.81 2.53 20.32
C TYR A 392 -8.30 2.82 20.21
N LEU A 393 -8.71 3.78 19.37
CA LEU A 393 -10.13 4.10 19.14
C LEU A 393 -10.64 3.44 17.86
N LYS A 394 -9.82 3.50 16.81
CA LYS A 394 -10.17 3.02 15.48
C LYS A 394 -8.92 2.51 14.79
N ASP A 395 -8.98 1.32 14.18
CA ASP A 395 -7.96 0.85 13.26
C ASP A 395 -8.19 1.52 11.88
N PRO A 396 -7.33 2.45 11.44
CA PRO A 396 -7.51 3.13 10.16
C PRO A 396 -7.20 2.23 8.96
N PHE A 397 -6.73 1.00 9.14
CA PHE A 397 -6.40 0.10 8.05
C PHE A 397 -7.58 -0.76 7.58
N ILE A 398 -8.70 -0.79 8.32
CA ILE A 398 -9.93 -1.48 7.92
C ILE A 398 -10.63 -0.76 6.77
N LEU A 399 -10.94 -1.47 5.69
CA LEU A 399 -11.56 -0.90 4.49
C LEU A 399 -13.07 -0.75 4.66
N GLU A 400 -13.54 0.45 4.98
CA GLU A 400 -14.98 0.70 5.16
C GLU A 400 -15.74 0.67 3.83
N GLU A 401 -15.17 1.28 2.80
CA GLU A 401 -15.71 1.37 1.44
C GLU A 401 -14.70 0.88 0.41
N CYS A 402 -15.18 0.24 -0.65
CA CYS A 402 -14.34 -0.31 -1.69
C CYS A 402 -13.80 0.83 -2.59
N PRO A 403 -12.49 0.94 -2.80
CA PRO A 403 -11.94 1.87 -3.78
C PRO A 403 -12.32 1.44 -5.20
N HIS A 404 -12.32 2.40 -6.13
CA HIS A 404 -12.45 2.09 -7.56
C HIS A 404 -11.11 1.64 -8.15
N VAL A 405 -10.02 2.23 -7.66
CA VAL A 405 -8.65 1.87 -8.01
C VAL A 405 -7.90 1.60 -6.71
N TYR A 406 -7.44 0.37 -6.54
CA TYR A 406 -6.59 -0.05 -5.44
C TYR A 406 -5.20 -0.35 -5.97
N PHE A 407 -4.17 0.34 -5.48
CA PHE A 407 -2.81 0.22 -5.99
C PHE A 407 -1.78 0.00 -4.88
N SER A 408 -0.65 -0.56 -5.26
CA SER A 408 0.55 -0.67 -4.44
C SER A 408 1.73 -0.17 -5.26
N GLY A 409 2.53 0.74 -4.70
CA GLY A 409 3.83 1.10 -5.25
C GLY A 409 4.86 -0.02 -5.08
N ASN A 410 6.02 0.16 -5.71
CA ASN A 410 7.25 -0.61 -5.51
C ASN A 410 7.11 -2.13 -5.73
N ALA A 411 6.18 -2.54 -6.59
CA ALA A 411 6.09 -3.92 -7.05
C ALA A 411 7.30 -4.26 -7.95
N PRO A 412 7.74 -5.54 -7.98
CA PRO A 412 8.88 -5.95 -8.82
C PRO A 412 8.61 -5.84 -10.33
N SER A 413 7.34 -5.84 -10.74
CA SER A 413 6.90 -5.69 -12.12
C SER A 413 5.49 -5.10 -12.21
N TYR A 414 5.15 -4.54 -13.37
CA TYR A 414 3.80 -4.03 -13.63
C TYR A 414 2.81 -5.18 -13.82
N GLN A 415 1.70 -5.15 -13.08
CA GLN A 415 0.57 -6.07 -13.23
C GLN A 415 -0.73 -5.32 -12.94
N SER A 416 -1.85 -5.78 -13.50
CA SER A 416 -3.18 -5.22 -13.23
C SER A 416 -4.26 -6.30 -13.35
N ARG A 417 -5.34 -6.17 -12.56
CA ARG A 417 -6.51 -7.06 -12.60
C ARG A 417 -7.75 -6.26 -12.24
N CYS A 418 -8.84 -6.51 -12.97
CA CYS A 418 -10.17 -6.07 -12.58
C CYS A 418 -10.84 -7.21 -11.79
N ILE A 419 -11.30 -6.91 -10.57
CA ILE A 419 -12.03 -7.87 -9.73
C ILE A 419 -13.47 -7.42 -9.59
N THR A 420 -14.39 -8.38 -9.56
CA THR A 420 -15.82 -8.13 -9.33
C THR A 420 -16.28 -8.96 -8.13
N VAL A 421 -17.30 -8.46 -7.44
CA VAL A 421 -18.01 -9.29 -6.46
C VAL A 421 -18.76 -10.35 -7.27
N LEU A 422 -18.48 -11.63 -7.04
CA LEU A 422 -19.37 -12.68 -7.49
C LEU A 422 -20.66 -12.53 -6.68
N THR A 423 -21.66 -11.87 -7.26
CA THR A 423 -23.03 -11.96 -6.74
C THR A 423 -23.45 -13.41 -6.94
N HIS A 424 -23.31 -14.23 -5.91
CA HIS A 424 -24.04 -15.49 -5.84
C HIS A 424 -25.52 -15.15 -5.83
N HIS A 425 -26.12 -15.11 -7.02
CA HIS A 425 -27.57 -15.14 -7.14
C HIS A 425 -28.02 -16.44 -6.47
N ARG A 426 -28.68 -16.31 -5.32
CA ARG A 426 -29.45 -17.40 -4.73
C ARG A 426 -30.50 -17.79 -5.78
N CYS A 427 -30.34 -18.95 -6.40
CA CYS A 427 -31.43 -19.63 -7.09
C CYS A 427 -32.39 -20.24 -6.06
#